data_AF-A0A1J5CN54-F1
#
_entry.id   AF-A0A1J5CN54-F1
#
_cell.length_a   1.000
_cell.length_b   1.000
_cell.length_c   1.000
_cell.angle_alpha   90.00
_cell.angle_beta   90.00
_cell.angle_gamma   90.00
#
_symmetry.space_group_name_H-M   'P 1'
#
loop_
_entity.id
_entity.type
_entity.pdbx_description
1 polymer ?
#
loop_
_entity_poly.entity_id
_entity_poly.type
_entity_poly.pdbx_seq_one_letter_code
_entity_poly.pdbx_strand_id
1 'polypeptide(L)'
;MSATRYIFSVLLAWAVVFSTVLFAQTAPANIRVSPTFAARGLPPGVLAPLTSKPVAAHAPFEAGECNLCHVNSDPKQPGPLIKPVTELCVGCHEEFPDVLKRAHAHPPAQTNCTNCHNPHNANYPKLLLQEPGQLCTGCHKKIAEILTTATVPHKALSTGAKCLNCHNPHASEVEALLRQQPFDLCVGCHNVDTMVGANGKKLQNMKAWLDDNPDWHGPLKFKDCVACHKPHGASQFRLLDGNYPKEFYAPYDPAVYELCFGCHKEKAFSTALTTKLTRFRNGDKNLHFVHLQQPGRGRTCRACHEVHASKQDKHIREGVPYGSGGWVLKLNYKQTPTGGSCAKTCHQERSYENRKAP
;
A
#
# COMPACT_ATOMS: atom_id res chain seq x y z
N MET A 1 27.43 -46.47 -28.43
CA MET A 1 28.31 -46.91 -29.54
C MET A 1 27.88 -46.20 -30.81
N SER A 2 28.87 -45.83 -31.61
CA SER A 2 28.83 -45.27 -32.97
C SER A 2 28.61 -43.77 -33.14
N ALA A 3 29.58 -43.22 -33.86
CA ALA A 3 29.77 -41.85 -34.29
C ALA A 3 29.68 -41.79 -35.82
N THR A 4 29.23 -40.65 -36.36
CA THR A 4 29.39 -40.24 -37.78
C THR A 4 29.29 -38.70 -37.76
N ARG A 5 30.35 -37.86 -37.90
CA ARG A 5 31.21 -37.50 -39.06
C ARG A 5 30.35 -37.14 -40.30
N TYR A 6 30.42 -35.98 -40.99
CA TYR A 6 31.50 -34.99 -41.20
C TYR A 6 30.99 -33.67 -41.88
N ILE A 7 31.71 -32.56 -41.62
CA ILE A 7 32.18 -31.44 -42.48
C ILE A 7 31.17 -30.55 -43.23
N PHE A 8 31.20 -29.23 -42.97
CA PHE A 8 31.61 -28.20 -43.95
C PHE A 8 32.11 -26.92 -43.26
N SER A 9 33.28 -26.48 -43.67
CA SER A 9 34.01 -25.28 -43.25
C SER A 9 33.39 -23.99 -43.82
N VAL A 10 33.62 -22.84 -43.18
CA VAL A 10 34.15 -21.58 -43.75
C VAL A 10 34.10 -20.45 -42.68
N LEU A 11 35.31 -20.07 -42.24
CA LEU A 11 35.81 -18.73 -41.91
C LEU A 11 34.83 -17.62 -41.50
N LEU A 12 34.98 -17.10 -40.28
CA LEU A 12 35.41 -15.70 -40.07
C LEU A 12 35.90 -15.48 -38.63
N ALA A 13 37.19 -15.17 -38.51
CA ALA A 13 37.83 -14.77 -37.28
C ALA A 13 37.66 -13.26 -37.07
N TRP A 14 37.19 -12.85 -35.89
CA TRP A 14 37.40 -11.49 -35.37
C TRP A 14 38.04 -11.60 -33.99
N ALA A 15 39.37 -11.44 -33.99
CA ALA A 15 40.17 -11.23 -32.80
C ALA A 15 40.03 -9.76 -32.38
N VAL A 16 39.48 -9.50 -31.20
CA VAL A 16 39.63 -8.20 -30.53
C VAL A 16 40.75 -8.36 -29.52
N VAL A 17 41.86 -7.70 -29.83
CA VAL A 17 43.11 -7.68 -29.08
C VAL A 17 42.91 -6.98 -27.74
N PHE A 18 43.28 -7.70 -26.68
CA PHE A 18 43.56 -7.17 -25.35
C PHE A 18 44.63 -6.07 -25.45
N SER A 19 44.29 -4.85 -25.03
CA SER A 19 45.27 -3.82 -24.71
C SER A 19 45.05 -3.37 -23.27
N THR A 20 45.73 -4.06 -22.36
CA THR A 20 45.97 -3.59 -20.98
C THR A 20 47.07 -2.53 -21.04
N VAL A 21 46.66 -1.27 -21.11
CA VAL A 21 47.57 -0.13 -20.85
C VAL A 21 47.13 0.52 -19.55
N LEU A 22 48.07 0.48 -18.60
CA LEU A 22 48.11 1.26 -17.38
C LEU A 22 47.62 2.69 -17.60
N PHE A 23 46.58 3.08 -16.87
CA PHE A 23 46.40 4.46 -16.43
C PHE A 23 46.10 4.45 -14.94
N ALA A 24 47.16 4.30 -14.15
CA ALA A 24 47.19 4.88 -12.81
C ALA A 24 47.20 6.42 -13.00
N GLN A 25 46.01 7.02 -13.08
CA GLN A 25 45.87 8.46 -12.93
C GLN A 25 45.96 8.76 -11.44
N THR A 26 47.12 9.29 -11.03
CA THR A 26 47.27 10.01 -9.78
C THR A 26 46.21 11.11 -9.73
N ALA A 27 45.24 10.99 -8.82
CA ALA A 27 44.28 12.04 -8.56
C ALA A 27 45.06 13.31 -8.13
N PRO A 28 44.84 14.47 -8.76
CA PRO A 28 45.47 15.69 -8.31
C PRO A 28 44.95 16.02 -6.91
N ALA A 29 45.87 16.07 -5.95
CA ALA A 29 45.64 16.67 -4.64
C ALA A 29 45.37 18.16 -4.85
N ASN A 30 44.11 18.52 -5.14
CA ASN A 30 43.48 19.85 -5.01
C ASN A 30 42.10 19.92 -5.71
N ILE A 31 41.28 18.87 -5.62
CA ILE A 31 39.85 19.02 -5.94
C ILE A 31 39.19 19.69 -4.73
N ARG A 32 39.00 21.01 -4.82
CA ARG A 32 38.05 21.73 -3.98
C ARG A 32 36.66 21.19 -4.31
N VAL A 33 36.16 20.28 -3.48
CA VAL A 33 34.75 19.88 -3.51
C VAL A 33 33.94 21.09 -3.04
N SER A 34 33.38 21.85 -3.98
CA SER A 34 32.42 22.91 -3.66
C SER A 34 31.23 22.31 -2.89
N PRO A 35 30.86 22.83 -1.71
CA PRO A 35 29.81 22.25 -0.87
C PRO A 35 28.40 22.63 -1.33
N THR A 36 28.16 22.79 -2.64
CA THR A 36 26.95 23.46 -3.16
C THR A 36 25.86 22.57 -3.73
N PHE A 37 25.90 21.25 -3.50
CA PHE A 37 24.79 20.36 -3.91
C PHE A 37 23.84 19.93 -2.79
N ALA A 38 24.15 20.18 -1.51
CA ALA A 38 23.34 19.71 -0.38
C ALA A 38 22.18 20.64 0.06
N ALA A 39 21.91 21.73 -0.66
CA ALA A 39 20.91 22.74 -0.26
C ALA A 39 20.08 23.34 -1.42
N ARG A 40 20.00 22.67 -2.59
CA ARG A 40 19.04 23.09 -3.62
C ARG A 40 17.62 22.69 -3.19
N GLY A 41 16.95 23.55 -2.44
CA GLY A 41 15.51 23.45 -2.19
C GLY A 41 14.99 24.12 -0.92
N LEU A 42 15.84 24.45 0.05
CA LEU A 42 15.40 25.14 1.28
C LEU A 42 15.73 26.64 1.16
N PRO A 43 14.77 27.55 1.38
CA PRO A 43 15.06 28.97 1.38
C PRO A 43 16.17 29.31 2.40
N PRO A 44 16.93 30.39 2.16
CA PRO A 44 17.93 30.86 3.12
C PRO A 44 17.31 31.05 4.51
N GLY A 45 17.96 30.50 5.55
CA GLY A 45 17.52 30.66 6.94
C GLY A 45 16.62 29.55 7.51
N VAL A 46 16.26 28.53 6.74
CA VAL A 46 15.39 27.42 7.25
C VAL A 46 15.98 26.65 8.43
N LEU A 47 17.31 26.59 8.54
CA LEU A 47 18.01 25.90 9.62
C LEU A 47 18.49 26.84 10.73
N ALA A 48 18.22 28.15 10.60
CA ALA A 48 18.52 29.08 11.68
C ALA A 48 17.67 28.75 12.92
N PRO A 49 18.17 29.02 14.14
CA PRO A 49 17.37 28.89 15.33
C PRO A 49 16.13 29.79 15.26
N LEU A 50 14.99 29.23 15.63
CA LEU A 50 13.75 29.98 15.81
C LEU A 50 13.90 30.99 16.95
N THR A 51 13.43 32.21 16.70
CA THR A 51 13.40 33.31 17.69
C THR A 51 12.13 33.27 18.54
N SER A 52 11.07 32.64 18.05
CA SER A 52 9.84 32.37 18.79
C SER A 52 10.00 31.14 19.69
N LYS A 53 9.19 31.03 20.75
CA LYS A 53 9.17 29.87 21.65
C LYS A 53 8.99 28.56 20.86
N PRO A 54 9.98 27.65 20.83
CA PRO A 54 9.91 26.41 20.05
C PRO A 54 9.07 25.33 20.75
N VAL A 55 8.60 24.35 19.98
CA VAL A 55 7.94 23.14 20.50
C VAL A 55 8.95 22.08 20.90
N ALA A 56 10.06 22.00 20.17
CA ALA A 56 11.17 21.11 20.47
C ALA A 56 12.48 21.85 20.27
N ALA A 57 13.43 21.63 21.16
CA ALA A 57 14.79 22.11 21.00
C ALA A 57 15.76 20.95 21.25
N HIS A 58 16.90 21.01 20.58
CA HIS A 58 17.91 19.98 20.64
C HIS A 58 18.79 20.22 21.86
N ALA A 59 19.02 19.20 22.69
CA ALA A 59 19.71 19.37 23.96
C ALA A 59 21.10 20.07 23.85
N PRO A 60 21.98 19.71 22.89
CA PRO A 60 23.24 20.43 22.68
C PRO A 60 23.05 21.93 22.38
N PHE A 61 22.00 22.27 21.63
CA PHE A 61 21.69 23.67 21.33
C PHE A 61 21.16 24.41 22.55
N GLU A 62 20.26 23.80 23.34
CA GLU A 62 19.76 24.40 24.58
C GLU A 62 20.86 24.59 25.62
N ALA A 63 21.85 23.70 25.65
CA ALA A 63 23.02 23.80 26.51
C ALA A 63 24.04 24.87 26.05
N GLY A 64 23.86 25.45 24.86
CA GLY A 64 24.79 26.45 24.29
C GLY A 64 26.11 25.85 23.78
N GLU A 65 26.16 24.54 23.53
CA GLU A 65 27.35 23.82 23.10
C GLU A 65 27.55 23.92 21.57
N CYS A 66 27.65 25.15 21.06
CA CYS A 66 27.72 25.40 19.62
C CYS A 66 28.96 24.74 18.98
N ASN A 67 30.06 24.62 19.73
CA ASN A 67 31.32 24.05 19.28
C ASN A 67 31.30 22.52 19.06
N LEU A 68 30.23 21.82 19.46
CA LEU A 68 30.07 20.40 19.15
C LEU A 68 29.81 20.18 17.65
N CYS A 69 29.21 21.17 16.98
CA CYS A 69 28.87 21.10 15.57
C CYS A 69 29.59 22.17 14.74
N HIS A 70 29.87 23.33 15.33
CA HIS A 70 30.46 24.49 14.67
C HIS A 70 31.89 24.78 15.15
N VAL A 71 32.63 25.59 14.41
CA VAL A 71 34.02 25.94 14.77
C VAL A 71 34.13 26.86 15.99
N ASN A 72 33.09 27.64 16.32
CA ASN A 72 33.08 28.58 17.44
C ASN A 72 31.92 28.29 18.42
N SER A 73 32.12 28.66 19.68
CA SER A 73 31.09 28.59 20.72
C SER A 73 30.15 29.81 20.77
N ASP A 74 30.43 30.89 20.03
CA ASP A 74 29.57 32.08 20.03
C ASP A 74 28.26 31.78 19.28
N PRO A 75 27.08 31.80 19.95
CA PRO A 75 25.80 31.53 19.31
C PRO A 75 25.44 32.54 18.21
N LYS A 76 26.01 33.75 18.24
CA LYS A 76 25.79 34.78 17.21
C LYS A 76 26.72 34.60 16.01
N GLN A 77 27.86 33.96 16.19
CA GLN A 77 28.89 33.74 15.16
C GLN A 77 29.53 32.35 15.25
N PRO A 78 28.74 31.27 15.15
CA PRO A 78 29.24 29.91 15.37
C PRO A 78 30.21 29.46 14.24
N GLY A 79 30.11 30.07 13.06
CA GLY A 79 30.95 29.72 11.91
C GLY A 79 30.51 28.42 11.21
N PRO A 80 31.32 27.89 10.26
CA PRO A 80 31.00 26.66 9.54
C PRO A 80 30.91 25.43 10.45
N LEU A 81 30.30 24.36 9.93
CA LEU A 81 30.30 23.05 10.58
C LEU A 81 31.71 22.45 10.58
N ILE A 82 32.07 21.74 11.66
CA ILE A 82 33.38 21.09 11.79
C ILE A 82 33.52 19.80 10.97
N LYS A 83 32.38 19.18 10.62
CA LYS A 83 32.28 17.94 9.84
C LYS A 83 31.01 17.97 8.97
N PRO A 84 30.90 17.08 7.96
CA PRO A 84 29.64 16.90 7.22
C PRO A 84 28.47 16.58 8.16
N VAL A 85 27.27 17.07 7.84
CA VAL A 85 26.07 16.93 8.70
C VAL A 85 25.85 15.49 9.15
N THR A 86 25.83 14.53 8.23
CA THR A 86 25.55 13.14 8.58
C THR A 86 26.57 12.59 9.56
N GLU A 87 27.86 12.91 9.39
CA GLU A 87 28.93 12.47 10.30
C GLU A 87 28.78 13.09 11.70
N LEU A 88 28.37 14.35 11.79
CA LEU A 88 28.05 14.98 13.08
C LEU A 88 26.90 14.28 13.78
N CYS A 89 25.79 14.05 13.06
CA CYS A 89 24.59 13.48 13.64
C CYS A 89 24.85 12.05 14.16
N VAL A 90 25.46 11.18 13.36
CA VAL A 90 25.71 9.79 13.76
C VAL A 90 26.86 9.64 14.75
N GLY A 91 27.65 10.68 14.99
CA GLY A 91 28.66 10.70 16.04
C GLY A 91 28.08 10.65 17.46
N CYS A 92 26.81 11.07 17.64
CA CYS A 92 26.07 10.93 18.89
C CYS A 92 24.84 10.03 18.75
N HIS A 93 24.22 9.99 17.57
CA HIS A 93 23.07 9.13 17.26
C HIS A 93 23.53 7.80 16.66
N GLU A 94 24.24 7.03 17.47
CA GLU A 94 24.95 5.79 17.09
C GLU A 94 24.02 4.67 16.59
N GLU A 95 22.71 4.77 16.84
CA GLU A 95 21.73 3.82 16.32
C GLU A 95 21.43 4.00 14.83
N PHE A 96 21.60 5.20 14.30
CA PHE A 96 21.21 5.52 12.93
C PHE A 96 22.06 4.85 11.84
N PRO A 97 23.38 4.68 11.99
CA PRO A 97 24.17 3.87 11.07
C PRO A 97 23.56 2.49 10.79
N ASP A 98 23.03 1.80 11.81
CA ASP A 98 22.41 0.49 11.62
C ASP A 98 20.97 0.59 11.09
N VAL A 99 20.21 1.61 11.50
CA VAL A 99 18.90 1.90 10.91
C VAL A 99 19.02 2.14 9.40
N LEU A 100 19.99 2.94 8.96
CA LEU A 100 20.17 3.31 7.55
C LEU A 100 20.74 2.18 6.68
N LYS A 101 21.15 1.05 7.28
CA LYS A 101 21.58 -0.18 6.59
C LYS A 101 20.44 -1.19 6.34
N ARG A 102 19.25 -0.96 6.90
CA ARG A 102 18.08 -1.83 6.63
C ARG A 102 17.80 -1.93 5.14
N ALA A 103 17.13 -3.00 4.72
CA ALA A 103 16.93 -3.34 3.30
C ALA A 103 16.40 -2.19 2.44
N HIS A 104 15.53 -1.34 3.02
CA HIS A 104 14.96 -0.18 2.35
C HIS A 104 15.24 1.08 3.18
N ALA A 105 16.30 1.80 2.82
CA ALA A 105 16.60 3.10 3.41
C ALA A 105 16.01 4.23 2.56
N HIS A 106 15.55 5.29 3.22
CA HIS A 106 15.03 6.48 2.57
C HIS A 106 16.20 7.34 2.08
N PRO A 107 16.38 7.57 0.76
CA PRO A 107 17.57 8.26 0.25
C PRO A 107 17.81 9.67 0.85
N PRO A 108 16.77 10.50 1.09
CA PRO A 108 16.94 11.77 1.81
C PRO A 108 17.49 11.62 3.24
N ALA A 109 17.18 10.52 3.94
CA ALA A 109 17.66 10.26 5.29
C ALA A 109 19.12 9.79 5.31
N GLN A 110 19.60 9.15 4.24
CA GLN A 110 21.00 8.75 4.11
C GLN A 110 21.93 9.91 3.74
N THR A 111 21.40 10.91 3.03
CA THR A 111 22.20 11.99 2.44
C THR A 111 22.35 13.18 3.37
N ASN A 112 21.26 13.65 3.98
CA ASN A 112 21.30 14.81 4.86
C ASN A 112 20.11 14.85 5.83
N CYS A 113 20.40 14.72 7.14
CA CYS A 113 19.41 14.78 8.21
C CYS A 113 18.66 16.13 8.24
N THR A 114 19.31 17.23 7.83
CA THR A 114 18.70 18.56 7.84
C THR A 114 17.73 18.83 6.70
N ASN A 115 17.50 17.85 5.82
CA ASN A 115 16.40 17.93 4.86
C ASN A 115 15.03 17.89 5.56
N CYS A 116 14.99 17.29 6.76
CA CYS A 116 13.77 17.11 7.53
C CYS A 116 13.86 17.70 8.94
N HIS A 117 15.06 17.76 9.53
CA HIS A 117 15.27 18.20 10.91
C HIS A 117 16.00 19.56 11.00
N ASN A 118 15.61 20.41 11.93
CA ASN A 118 16.41 21.55 12.36
C ASN A 118 17.26 21.14 13.58
N PRO A 119 18.60 21.11 13.48
CA PRO A 119 19.45 20.63 14.57
C PRO A 119 19.50 21.56 15.79
N HIS A 120 18.89 22.75 15.72
CA HIS A 120 18.81 23.70 16.82
C HIS A 120 17.48 23.56 17.57
N ASN A 121 16.39 23.96 16.91
CA ASN A 121 15.05 23.93 17.46
C ASN A 121 13.99 23.96 16.35
N ALA A 122 12.75 23.58 16.67
CA ALA A 122 11.66 23.55 15.71
C ALA A 122 10.29 23.79 16.35
N ASN A 123 9.33 24.18 15.49
CA ASN A 123 7.92 24.32 15.86
C ASN A 123 7.14 22.98 15.83
N TYR A 124 7.83 21.89 15.51
CA TYR A 124 7.23 20.55 15.48
C TYR A 124 8.06 19.57 16.31
N PRO A 125 7.43 18.51 16.88
CA PRO A 125 8.14 17.48 17.62
C PRO A 125 9.27 16.85 16.81
N LYS A 126 10.27 16.30 17.50
CA LYS A 126 11.43 15.63 16.87
C LYS A 126 12.18 16.55 15.90
N LEU A 127 12.19 17.85 16.18
CA LEU A 127 12.93 18.86 15.42
C LEU A 127 12.50 18.99 13.95
N LEU A 128 11.28 18.58 13.60
CA LEU A 128 10.86 18.60 12.19
C LEU A 128 10.68 20.03 11.66
N LEU A 129 11.13 20.27 10.44
CA LEU A 129 11.02 21.58 9.77
C LEU A 129 9.58 22.00 9.47
N GLN A 130 8.70 21.03 9.26
CA GLN A 130 7.30 21.22 8.93
C GLN A 130 6.46 20.12 9.60
N GLU A 131 5.15 20.29 9.55
CA GLU A 131 4.23 19.22 9.91
C GLU A 131 4.51 17.97 9.05
N PRO A 132 4.57 16.75 9.62
CA PRO A 132 4.93 15.53 8.89
C PRO A 132 4.24 15.36 7.52
N GLY A 133 2.94 15.60 7.43
CA GLY A 133 2.21 15.49 6.17
C GLY A 133 2.70 16.48 5.10
N GLN A 134 2.91 17.73 5.47
CA GLN A 134 3.46 18.77 4.59
C GLN A 134 4.92 18.46 4.19
N LEU A 135 5.74 18.03 5.14
CA LEU A 135 7.13 17.68 4.89
C LEU A 135 7.25 16.56 3.85
N CYS A 136 6.49 15.47 4.03
CA CYS A 136 6.49 14.34 3.10
C CYS A 136 5.95 14.75 1.72
N THR A 137 4.81 15.46 1.67
CA THR A 137 4.19 15.89 0.40
C THR A 137 4.94 17.04 -0.29
N GLY A 138 5.90 17.65 0.40
CA GLY A 138 6.90 18.56 -0.17
C GLY A 138 7.66 17.91 -1.33
N CYS A 139 7.97 16.61 -1.23
CA CYS A 139 8.63 15.85 -2.29
C CYS A 139 7.71 14.79 -2.92
N HIS A 140 6.85 14.11 -2.16
CA HIS A 140 5.96 13.05 -2.65
C HIS A 140 4.68 13.62 -3.32
N LYS A 141 4.86 14.31 -4.45
CA LYS A 141 3.77 15.05 -5.14
C LYS A 141 2.60 14.19 -5.59
N LYS A 142 2.85 12.96 -6.05
CA LYS A 142 1.77 12.02 -6.42
C LYS A 142 0.87 11.67 -5.22
N ILE A 143 1.47 11.50 -4.04
CA ILE A 143 0.71 11.28 -2.82
C ILE A 143 -0.05 12.55 -2.42
N ALA A 144 0.59 13.72 -2.54
CA ALA A 144 -0.07 15.00 -2.30
C ALA A 144 -1.35 15.15 -3.15
N GLU A 145 -1.25 14.81 -4.44
CA GLU A 145 -2.39 14.84 -5.37
C GLU A 145 -3.51 13.89 -4.91
N ILE A 146 -3.20 12.63 -4.56
CA ILE A 146 -4.18 11.69 -4.03
C ILE A 146 -4.87 12.25 -2.78
N LEU A 147 -4.10 12.79 -1.84
CA LEU A 147 -4.65 13.35 -0.60
C LEU A 147 -5.60 14.54 -0.86
N THR A 148 -5.34 15.32 -1.90
CA THR A 148 -6.19 16.47 -2.29
C THR A 148 -7.41 16.09 -3.12
N THR A 149 -7.34 15.00 -3.89
CA THR A 149 -8.38 14.62 -4.87
C THR A 149 -9.27 13.47 -4.39
N ALA A 150 -8.82 12.68 -3.42
CA ALA A 150 -9.58 11.55 -2.90
C ALA A 150 -10.87 12.01 -2.22
N THR A 151 -12.02 11.54 -2.71
CA THR A 151 -13.32 11.77 -2.07
C THR A 151 -13.54 10.87 -0.85
N VAL A 152 -12.76 9.79 -0.75
CA VAL A 152 -12.74 8.85 0.37
C VAL A 152 -11.32 8.83 0.94
N PRO A 153 -11.03 9.68 1.93
CA PRO A 153 -9.71 9.68 2.56
C PRO A 153 -9.59 8.53 3.55
N HIS A 154 -8.37 8.00 3.70
CA HIS A 154 -8.07 7.09 4.79
C HIS A 154 -7.80 7.90 6.06
N LYS A 155 -8.63 7.71 7.09
CA LYS A 155 -8.56 8.46 8.37
C LYS A 155 -7.19 8.33 9.07
N ALA A 156 -6.47 7.24 8.84
CA ALA A 156 -5.10 7.07 9.35
C ALA A 156 -4.12 8.14 8.86
N LEU A 157 -4.42 8.85 7.78
CA LEU A 157 -3.56 9.91 7.23
C LEU A 157 -3.77 11.26 7.92
N SER A 158 -4.86 11.43 8.67
CA SER A 158 -5.20 12.67 9.37
C SER A 158 -5.26 12.53 10.89
N THR A 159 -5.01 11.32 11.42
CA THR A 159 -5.07 11.02 12.86
C THR A 159 -3.78 10.37 13.35
N GLY A 160 -3.52 10.45 14.66
CA GLY A 160 -2.30 9.90 15.26
C GLY A 160 -1.03 10.48 14.63
N ALA A 161 -0.09 9.62 14.26
CA ALA A 161 1.18 9.99 13.64
C ALA A 161 1.10 10.15 12.10
N LYS A 162 -0.12 10.15 11.53
CA LYS A 162 -0.40 10.37 10.10
C LYS A 162 0.39 9.40 9.20
N CYS A 163 1.26 9.92 8.31
CA CYS A 163 2.12 9.11 7.45
C CYS A 163 2.96 8.09 8.25
N LEU A 164 3.38 8.48 9.46
CA LEU A 164 4.23 7.67 10.33
C LEU A 164 3.46 6.57 11.08
N ASN A 165 2.13 6.53 10.96
CA ASN A 165 1.35 5.38 11.39
C ASN A 165 1.75 4.12 10.61
N CYS A 166 2.12 4.29 9.34
CA CYS A 166 2.46 3.19 8.44
C CYS A 166 3.94 3.15 8.06
N HIS A 167 4.57 4.31 7.88
CA HIS A 167 5.93 4.40 7.34
C HIS A 167 6.98 4.73 8.41
N ASN A 168 8.19 4.21 8.22
CA ASN A 168 9.39 4.68 8.87
C ASN A 168 10.11 5.67 7.93
N PRO A 169 10.28 6.95 8.29
CA PRO A 169 10.80 7.97 7.38
C PRO A 169 12.32 7.86 7.16
N HIS A 170 13.02 7.00 7.90
CA HIS A 170 14.45 6.78 7.78
C HIS A 170 14.75 5.51 7.00
N ALA A 171 14.24 4.37 7.45
CA ALA A 171 14.49 3.07 6.83
C ALA A 171 13.60 1.96 7.42
N SER A 172 13.36 0.91 6.62
CA SER A 172 12.66 -0.30 7.05
C SER A 172 13.22 -1.57 6.39
N GLU A 173 12.94 -2.72 6.99
CA GLU A 173 13.13 -4.03 6.37
C GLU A 173 12.01 -4.40 5.39
N VAL A 174 10.92 -3.61 5.36
CA VAL A 174 9.78 -3.82 4.49
C VAL A 174 9.75 -2.77 3.41
N GLU A 175 9.43 -3.20 2.18
CA GLU A 175 9.32 -2.33 1.01
C GLU A 175 8.41 -1.12 1.28
N ALA A 176 8.64 -0.03 0.54
CA ALA A 176 7.95 1.25 0.71
C ALA A 176 8.08 1.84 2.13
N LEU A 177 9.15 1.45 2.85
CA LEU A 177 9.45 1.91 4.19
C LEU A 177 8.37 1.57 5.22
N LEU A 178 7.57 0.52 5.00
CA LEU A 178 6.50 0.15 5.91
C LEU A 178 7.04 -0.35 7.24
N ARG A 179 6.40 -0.01 8.35
CA ARG A 179 6.88 -0.40 9.69
C ARG A 179 6.73 -1.90 9.98
N GLN A 180 5.84 -2.56 9.25
CA GLN A 180 5.52 -3.99 9.35
C GLN A 180 5.10 -4.50 7.97
N GLN A 181 4.99 -5.81 7.81
CA GLN A 181 4.44 -6.41 6.60
C GLN A 181 3.02 -5.86 6.33
N PRO A 182 2.63 -5.61 5.06
CA PRO A 182 1.40 -4.89 4.74
C PRO A 182 0.15 -5.44 5.44
N PHE A 183 -0.02 -6.76 5.42
CA PHE A 183 -1.17 -7.40 6.07
C PHE A 183 -1.20 -7.15 7.58
N ASP A 184 -0.08 -7.40 8.27
CA ASP A 184 0.03 -7.24 9.72
C ASP A 184 -0.18 -5.77 10.12
N LEU A 185 0.33 -4.84 9.31
CA LEU A 185 0.09 -3.41 9.50
C LEU A 185 -1.40 -3.05 9.40
N CYS A 186 -2.11 -3.60 8.41
CA CYS A 186 -3.53 -3.37 8.23
C CYS A 186 -4.33 -3.95 9.40
N VAL A 187 -4.17 -5.24 9.69
CA VAL A 187 -4.94 -5.91 10.75
C VAL A 187 -4.49 -5.50 12.15
N GLY A 188 -3.33 -4.88 12.31
CA GLY A 188 -2.87 -4.27 13.57
C GLY A 188 -3.75 -3.11 14.03
N CYS A 189 -4.43 -2.43 13.10
CA CYS A 189 -5.42 -1.39 13.39
C CYS A 189 -6.85 -1.87 13.11
N HIS A 190 -7.09 -2.59 12.01
CA HIS A 190 -8.42 -3.09 11.62
C HIS A 190 -8.85 -4.33 12.44
N ASN A 191 -8.70 -4.27 13.76
CA ASN A 191 -8.94 -5.36 14.71
C ASN A 191 -9.94 -5.02 15.83
N VAL A 192 -10.64 -3.88 15.75
CA VAL A 192 -11.62 -3.47 16.76
C VAL A 192 -12.98 -3.11 16.15
N ASP A 193 -14.05 -3.45 16.85
CA ASP A 193 -15.44 -3.19 16.41
C ASP A 193 -15.87 -1.73 16.55
N THR A 194 -15.08 -0.93 17.29
CA THR A 194 -15.32 0.50 17.51
C THR A 194 -14.76 1.36 16.39
N MET A 195 -14.03 0.78 15.43
CA MET A 195 -13.40 1.54 14.36
C MET A 195 -14.45 2.15 13.42
N VAL A 196 -14.26 3.43 13.08
CA VAL A 196 -15.09 4.16 12.12
C VAL A 196 -14.26 4.72 10.97
N GLY A 197 -14.82 4.70 9.77
CA GLY A 197 -14.23 5.32 8.59
C GLY A 197 -14.29 6.84 8.63
N ALA A 198 -13.74 7.49 7.61
CA ALA A 198 -13.78 8.95 7.46
C ALA A 198 -15.21 9.51 7.38
N ASN A 199 -16.17 8.70 6.92
CA ASN A 199 -17.60 9.04 6.86
C ASN A 199 -18.36 8.78 8.17
N GLY A 200 -17.66 8.44 9.27
CA GLY A 200 -18.25 8.11 10.57
C GLY A 200 -18.96 6.76 10.65
N LYS A 201 -19.05 6.00 9.56
CA LYS A 201 -19.67 4.66 9.59
C LYS A 201 -18.71 3.63 10.18
N LYS A 202 -19.24 2.72 11.00
CA LYS A 202 -18.48 1.59 11.54
C LYS A 202 -17.85 0.77 10.41
N LEU A 203 -16.60 0.39 10.61
CA LEU A 203 -15.88 -0.55 9.76
C LEU A 203 -15.99 -1.95 10.34
N GLN A 204 -15.84 -2.95 9.47
CA GLN A 204 -15.73 -4.33 9.90
C GLN A 204 -14.42 -4.49 10.68
N ASN A 205 -14.48 -5.16 11.83
CA ASN A 205 -13.29 -5.71 12.47
C ASN A 205 -12.76 -6.82 11.56
N MET A 206 -11.73 -6.49 10.78
CA MET A 206 -11.22 -7.35 9.73
C MET A 206 -10.42 -8.52 10.33
N LYS A 207 -9.67 -8.28 11.41
CA LYS A 207 -8.94 -9.35 12.09
C LYS A 207 -9.89 -10.43 12.59
N ALA A 208 -10.90 -10.05 13.37
CA ALA A 208 -11.90 -11.00 13.87
C ALA A 208 -12.65 -11.67 12.73
N TRP A 209 -13.03 -10.92 11.68
CA TRP A 209 -13.70 -11.51 10.52
C TRP A 209 -12.85 -12.58 9.83
N LEU A 210 -11.56 -12.31 9.61
CA LEU A 210 -10.66 -13.25 8.95
C LEU A 210 -10.36 -14.49 9.80
N ASP A 211 -10.34 -14.34 11.13
CA ASP A 211 -10.17 -15.46 12.06
C ASP A 211 -11.39 -16.40 12.04
N ASP A 212 -12.60 -15.83 12.00
CA ASP A 212 -13.87 -16.58 12.00
C ASP A 212 -14.22 -17.22 10.64
N ASN A 213 -13.53 -16.82 9.57
CA ASN A 213 -13.84 -17.21 8.20
C ASN A 213 -12.59 -17.78 7.51
N PRO A 214 -12.42 -19.11 7.44
CA PRO A 214 -11.17 -19.72 6.97
C PRO A 214 -11.01 -19.75 5.44
N ASP A 215 -12.08 -19.63 4.65
CA ASP A 215 -11.95 -19.58 3.19
C ASP A 215 -11.69 -18.16 2.70
N TRP A 216 -10.41 -17.80 2.69
CA TRP A 216 -9.94 -16.47 2.27
C TRP A 216 -9.97 -16.31 0.75
N HIS A 217 -10.36 -15.13 0.29
CA HIS A 217 -10.28 -14.77 -1.13
C HIS A 217 -8.81 -14.75 -1.60
N GLY A 218 -8.57 -15.02 -2.88
CA GLY A 218 -7.21 -15.21 -3.44
C GLY A 218 -6.17 -14.20 -2.97
N PRO A 219 -6.36 -12.87 -3.17
CA PRO A 219 -5.45 -11.85 -2.69
C PRO A 219 -5.20 -11.88 -1.17
N LEU A 220 -6.22 -12.21 -0.36
CA LEU A 220 -6.03 -12.35 1.09
C LEU A 220 -5.26 -13.61 1.47
N LYS A 221 -5.37 -14.71 0.71
CA LYS A 221 -4.47 -15.87 0.86
C LYS A 221 -3.00 -15.48 0.65
N PHE A 222 -2.75 -14.50 -0.22
CA PHE A 222 -1.43 -13.89 -0.41
C PHE A 222 -1.14 -12.72 0.54
N LYS A 223 -2.01 -12.46 1.52
CA LYS A 223 -1.88 -11.35 2.47
C LYS A 223 -1.77 -9.97 1.79
N ASP A 224 -2.41 -9.83 0.63
CA ASP A 224 -2.37 -8.62 -0.18
C ASP A 224 -3.70 -7.86 -0.11
N CYS A 225 -3.79 -6.95 0.86
CA CYS A 225 -4.93 -6.03 0.99
C CYS A 225 -4.97 -4.98 -0.13
N VAL A 226 -3.81 -4.60 -0.66
CA VAL A 226 -3.68 -3.47 -1.59
C VAL A 226 -4.01 -3.85 -3.03
N ALA A 227 -4.11 -5.15 -3.33
CA ALA A 227 -4.72 -5.67 -4.56
C ALA A 227 -6.14 -5.13 -4.82
N CYS A 228 -6.85 -4.68 -3.78
CA CYS A 228 -8.19 -4.09 -3.93
C CYS A 228 -8.34 -2.72 -3.24
N HIS A 229 -7.45 -2.36 -2.31
CA HIS A 229 -7.57 -1.14 -1.52
C HIS A 229 -6.42 -0.15 -1.76
N LYS A 230 -6.75 1.14 -1.82
CA LYS A 230 -5.81 2.27 -1.89
C LYS A 230 -5.64 2.91 -0.51
N PRO A 231 -4.57 2.57 0.25
CA PRO A 231 -4.39 3.02 1.63
C PRO A 231 -4.16 4.53 1.77
N HIS A 232 -3.80 5.22 0.68
CA HIS A 232 -3.60 6.67 0.65
C HIS A 232 -4.88 7.48 0.38
N GLY A 233 -5.99 6.83 0.05
CA GLY A 233 -7.22 7.48 -0.40
C GLY A 233 -7.69 6.93 -1.75
N ALA A 234 -9.00 7.01 -1.99
CA ALA A 234 -9.60 6.69 -3.29
C ALA A 234 -10.81 7.59 -3.56
N SER A 235 -11.31 7.57 -4.79
CA SER A 235 -12.63 8.15 -5.13
C SER A 235 -13.77 7.16 -4.84
N GLN A 236 -13.43 5.88 -4.77
CA GLN A 236 -14.36 4.78 -4.59
C GLN A 236 -14.54 4.51 -3.09
N PHE A 237 -15.78 4.18 -2.69
CA PHE A 237 -16.09 3.87 -1.29
C PHE A 237 -15.18 2.77 -0.74
N ARG A 238 -14.92 2.84 0.58
CA ARG A 238 -14.03 1.88 1.26
C ARG A 238 -12.65 1.77 0.60
N LEU A 239 -12.17 2.89 0.04
CA LEU A 239 -10.82 2.99 -0.51
C LEU A 239 -10.56 1.98 -1.64
N LEU A 240 -11.56 1.63 -2.46
CA LEU A 240 -11.35 0.62 -3.49
C LEU A 240 -10.51 1.14 -4.67
N ASP A 241 -9.70 0.26 -5.25
CA ASP A 241 -8.85 0.56 -6.40
C ASP A 241 -9.63 0.67 -7.72
N GLY A 242 -10.78 -0.01 -7.82
CA GLY A 242 -11.66 0.00 -8.99
C GLY A 242 -13.12 0.14 -8.62
N ASN A 243 -13.97 0.32 -9.63
CA ASN A 243 -15.41 0.40 -9.43
C ASN A 243 -15.99 -0.94 -8.95
N TYR A 244 -16.88 -0.84 -7.95
CA TYR A 244 -17.68 -1.93 -7.43
C TYR A 244 -18.95 -1.37 -6.79
N PRO A 245 -20.15 -1.94 -7.01
CA PRO A 245 -21.36 -1.43 -6.37
C PRO A 245 -21.36 -1.56 -4.85
N LYS A 246 -21.97 -0.59 -4.17
CA LYS A 246 -22.23 -0.65 -2.71
C LYS A 246 -23.55 -1.38 -2.43
N GLU A 247 -24.46 -1.27 -3.38
CA GLU A 247 -25.85 -1.65 -3.32
C GLU A 247 -26.04 -3.15 -3.56
N PHE A 248 -27.16 -3.68 -3.07
CA PHE A 248 -27.55 -5.06 -3.33
C PHE A 248 -27.93 -5.29 -4.81
N TYR A 249 -28.56 -4.29 -5.42
CA TYR A 249 -28.95 -4.30 -6.83
C TYR A 249 -28.18 -3.24 -7.60
N ALA A 250 -27.71 -3.59 -8.80
CA ALA A 250 -27.13 -2.66 -9.76
C ALA A 250 -27.31 -3.21 -11.18
N PRO A 251 -27.32 -2.36 -12.22
CA PRO A 251 -27.27 -2.84 -13.60
C PRO A 251 -25.99 -3.66 -13.83
N TYR A 252 -26.08 -4.63 -14.74
CA TYR A 252 -24.89 -5.33 -15.21
C TYR A 252 -24.18 -4.46 -16.24
N ASP A 253 -23.07 -3.88 -15.83
CA ASP A 253 -22.16 -3.11 -16.69
C ASP A 253 -20.73 -3.49 -16.28
N PRO A 254 -19.89 -4.02 -17.18
CA PRO A 254 -18.50 -4.34 -16.89
C PRO A 254 -17.70 -3.19 -16.27
N ALA A 255 -17.97 -1.94 -16.62
CA ALA A 255 -17.30 -0.78 -16.04
C ALA A 255 -17.65 -0.59 -14.55
N VAL A 256 -18.84 -1.01 -14.13
CA VAL A 256 -19.29 -0.93 -12.74
C VAL A 256 -18.62 -2.01 -11.86
N TYR A 257 -18.17 -3.11 -12.46
CA TYR A 257 -17.48 -4.22 -11.79
C TYR A 257 -15.98 -4.29 -12.14
N GLU A 258 -15.39 -3.19 -12.58
CA GLU A 258 -13.99 -3.07 -12.99
C GLU A 258 -13.03 -3.73 -12.00
N LEU A 259 -13.22 -3.49 -10.68
CA LEU A 259 -12.40 -4.09 -9.63
C LEU A 259 -12.39 -5.62 -9.72
N CYS A 260 -13.56 -6.22 -9.97
CA CYS A 260 -13.72 -7.67 -10.02
C CYS A 260 -13.13 -8.24 -11.32
N PHE A 261 -13.38 -7.56 -12.45
CA PHE A 261 -13.00 -8.05 -13.77
C PHE A 261 -11.52 -7.85 -14.10
N GLY A 262 -10.76 -7.15 -13.25
CA GLY A 262 -9.30 -7.21 -13.26
C GLY A 262 -8.74 -8.63 -13.05
N CYS A 263 -9.48 -9.51 -12.36
CA CYS A 263 -9.07 -10.90 -12.11
C CYS A 263 -10.09 -11.94 -12.57
N HIS A 264 -11.39 -11.65 -12.47
CA HIS A 264 -12.45 -12.59 -12.82
C HIS A 264 -12.87 -12.44 -14.28
N LYS A 265 -12.94 -13.56 -15.01
CA LYS A 265 -13.29 -13.56 -16.44
C LYS A 265 -14.76 -13.17 -16.66
N GLU A 266 -14.98 -11.98 -17.19
CA GLU A 266 -16.29 -11.39 -17.51
C GLU A 266 -17.25 -12.36 -18.23
N LYS A 267 -16.73 -13.14 -19.21
CA LYS A 267 -17.51 -14.12 -19.99
C LYS A 267 -18.27 -15.13 -19.14
N ALA A 268 -17.79 -15.47 -17.93
CA ALA A 268 -18.48 -16.37 -17.02
C ALA A 268 -19.81 -15.81 -16.48
N PHE A 269 -20.03 -14.51 -16.64
CA PHE A 269 -21.16 -13.74 -16.12
C PHE A 269 -22.03 -13.17 -17.24
N SER A 270 -21.46 -12.90 -18.42
CA SER A 270 -22.18 -12.39 -19.60
C SER A 270 -22.73 -13.44 -20.55
N THR A 271 -22.29 -14.69 -20.45
CA THR A 271 -22.78 -15.75 -21.34
C THR A 271 -24.06 -16.39 -20.76
N ALA A 272 -25.18 -16.32 -21.48
CA ALA A 272 -26.46 -16.89 -21.04
C ALA A 272 -26.46 -18.42 -20.90
N LEU A 273 -25.81 -19.12 -21.84
CA LEU A 273 -25.71 -20.58 -21.87
C LEU A 273 -24.25 -21.03 -21.90
N THR A 274 -23.85 -21.91 -20.98
CA THR A 274 -22.50 -22.47 -20.91
C THR A 274 -22.44 -23.76 -20.12
N THR A 275 -21.58 -24.68 -20.52
CA THR A 275 -21.23 -25.87 -19.74
C THR A 275 -19.85 -25.80 -19.10
N LYS A 276 -19.02 -24.81 -19.50
CA LYS A 276 -17.58 -24.75 -19.19
C LYS A 276 -17.17 -23.53 -18.37
N LEU A 277 -17.87 -22.39 -18.50
CA LEU A 277 -17.39 -21.12 -17.93
C LEU A 277 -17.69 -20.96 -16.43
N THR A 278 -18.69 -21.67 -15.91
CA THR A 278 -19.06 -21.63 -14.49
C THR A 278 -19.63 -22.96 -14.04
N ARG A 279 -19.57 -23.21 -12.73
CA ARG A 279 -20.28 -24.30 -12.05
C ARG A 279 -21.63 -23.85 -11.47
N PHE A 280 -21.90 -22.55 -11.35
CA PHE A 280 -23.22 -22.06 -10.95
C PHE A 280 -24.15 -21.99 -12.17
N ARG A 281 -24.71 -23.14 -12.56
CA ARG A 281 -25.55 -23.32 -13.75
C ARG A 281 -26.54 -24.49 -13.55
N ASN A 282 -27.70 -24.44 -14.21
CA ASN A 282 -28.65 -25.57 -14.24
C ASN A 282 -28.70 -26.15 -15.65
N GLY A 283 -28.15 -27.35 -15.85
CA GLY A 283 -27.80 -27.79 -17.20
C GLY A 283 -26.81 -26.81 -17.84
N ASP A 284 -27.08 -26.34 -19.05
CA ASP A 284 -26.30 -25.29 -19.72
C ASP A 284 -26.72 -23.86 -19.32
N LYS A 285 -27.85 -23.67 -18.63
CA LYS A 285 -28.32 -22.34 -18.24
C LYS A 285 -27.42 -21.72 -17.17
N ASN A 286 -26.72 -20.64 -17.51
CA ASN A 286 -25.84 -19.94 -16.59
C ASN A 286 -26.65 -19.18 -15.53
N LEU A 287 -26.55 -19.59 -14.26
CA LEU A 287 -27.30 -18.94 -13.19
C LEU A 287 -26.67 -17.62 -12.76
N HIS A 288 -25.37 -17.38 -12.98
CA HIS A 288 -24.81 -16.03 -12.79
C HIS A 288 -25.48 -15.03 -13.71
N PHE A 289 -25.54 -15.33 -15.02
CA PHE A 289 -26.20 -14.47 -16.01
C PHE A 289 -27.63 -14.12 -15.59
N VAL A 290 -28.40 -15.15 -15.19
CA VAL A 290 -29.79 -14.99 -14.72
C VAL A 290 -29.90 -14.08 -13.50
N HIS A 291 -28.93 -14.04 -12.60
CA HIS A 291 -29.02 -13.21 -11.39
C HIS A 291 -28.47 -11.80 -11.59
N LEU A 292 -27.44 -11.66 -12.42
CA LEU A 292 -26.74 -10.40 -12.64
C LEU A 292 -27.48 -9.51 -13.66
N GLN A 293 -28.05 -10.09 -14.71
CA GLN A 293 -28.60 -9.33 -15.85
C GLN A 293 -30.13 -9.14 -15.80
N GLN A 294 -30.76 -9.23 -14.63
CA GLN A 294 -32.19 -8.95 -14.51
C GLN A 294 -32.46 -7.45 -14.69
N PRO A 295 -33.31 -7.03 -15.64
CA PRO A 295 -33.65 -5.62 -15.83
C PRO A 295 -34.17 -5.01 -14.51
N GLY A 296 -33.51 -3.96 -14.04
CA GLY A 296 -33.85 -3.25 -12.79
C GLY A 296 -33.65 -4.04 -11.49
N ARG A 297 -33.26 -5.32 -11.53
CA ARG A 297 -33.11 -6.20 -10.36
C ARG A 297 -31.87 -7.10 -10.42
N GLY A 298 -30.87 -6.71 -11.20
CA GLY A 298 -29.57 -7.36 -11.26
C GLY A 298 -28.91 -7.35 -9.89
N ARG A 299 -28.59 -8.53 -9.36
CA ARG A 299 -27.94 -8.67 -8.06
C ARG A 299 -26.45 -8.44 -8.25
N THR A 300 -25.83 -7.70 -7.34
CA THR A 300 -24.39 -7.47 -7.38
C THR A 300 -23.65 -8.70 -6.86
N CYS A 301 -22.34 -8.81 -7.11
CA CYS A 301 -21.55 -9.95 -6.60
C CYS A 301 -21.65 -10.08 -5.07
N ARG A 302 -21.72 -8.94 -4.36
CA ARG A 302 -21.92 -8.88 -2.89
C ARG A 302 -23.29 -9.37 -2.44
N ALA A 303 -24.25 -9.58 -3.33
CA ALA A 303 -25.50 -10.22 -2.94
C ALA A 303 -25.27 -11.66 -2.47
N CYS A 304 -24.25 -12.34 -3.02
CA CYS A 304 -24.00 -13.76 -2.78
C CYS A 304 -22.58 -14.09 -2.34
N HIS A 305 -21.58 -13.26 -2.64
CA HIS A 305 -20.18 -13.54 -2.33
C HIS A 305 -19.62 -12.60 -1.27
N GLU A 306 -18.94 -13.13 -0.26
CA GLU A 306 -18.12 -12.34 0.65
C GLU A 306 -16.69 -12.22 0.10
N VAL A 307 -16.29 -11.00 -0.26
CA VAL A 307 -15.07 -10.77 -1.04
C VAL A 307 -13.79 -10.87 -0.21
N HIS A 308 -13.89 -10.83 1.12
CA HIS A 308 -12.73 -11.02 2.00
C HIS A 308 -12.53 -12.49 2.33
N ALA A 309 -13.47 -13.05 3.10
CA ALA A 309 -13.42 -14.44 3.54
C ALA A 309 -14.81 -14.91 3.97
N SER A 310 -15.06 -16.20 3.82
CA SER A 310 -16.31 -16.86 4.24
C SER A 310 -16.04 -18.19 4.93
N LYS A 311 -17.10 -18.76 5.51
CA LYS A 311 -17.12 -20.16 5.97
C LYS A 311 -17.42 -21.16 4.85
N GLN A 312 -18.10 -20.73 3.79
CA GLN A 312 -18.52 -21.61 2.69
C GLN A 312 -17.57 -21.49 1.50
N ASP A 313 -17.40 -22.58 0.74
CA ASP A 313 -16.60 -22.60 -0.50
C ASP A 313 -17.13 -21.57 -1.52
N LYS A 314 -16.26 -21.15 -2.44
CA LYS A 314 -16.52 -20.16 -3.48
C LYS A 314 -16.98 -18.82 -2.92
N HIS A 315 -16.59 -18.55 -1.69
CA HIS A 315 -16.88 -17.32 -0.99
C HIS A 315 -18.36 -17.01 -0.80
N ILE A 316 -19.22 -18.03 -0.76
CA ILE A 316 -20.66 -17.81 -0.63
C ILE A 316 -20.97 -17.33 0.80
N ARG A 317 -21.65 -16.19 0.91
CA ARG A 317 -21.99 -15.60 2.21
C ARG A 317 -23.21 -16.29 2.83
N GLU A 318 -23.19 -16.47 4.15
CA GLU A 318 -24.33 -17.02 4.90
C GLU A 318 -25.54 -16.09 4.87
N GLY A 319 -25.27 -14.77 4.86
CA GLY A 319 -26.28 -13.74 4.71
C GLY A 319 -25.72 -12.42 4.22
N VAL A 320 -26.62 -11.53 3.84
CA VAL A 320 -26.30 -10.22 3.26
C VAL A 320 -27.15 -9.13 3.92
N PRO A 321 -26.54 -8.02 4.36
CA PRO A 321 -27.30 -6.86 4.82
C PRO A 321 -28.26 -6.36 3.74
N TYR A 322 -29.52 -6.16 4.11
CA TYR A 322 -30.60 -5.78 3.20
C TYR A 322 -31.54 -4.74 3.80
N GLY A 323 -31.84 -3.71 3.02
CA GLY A 323 -32.66 -2.58 3.44
C GLY A 323 -31.94 -1.64 4.42
N SER A 324 -32.65 -0.57 4.81
CA SER A 324 -32.14 0.46 5.72
C SER A 324 -32.12 0.03 7.19
N GLY A 325 -32.92 -0.96 7.57
CA GLY A 325 -33.05 -1.45 8.95
C GLY A 325 -31.97 -2.44 9.40
N GLY A 326 -30.94 -2.70 8.58
CA GLY A 326 -29.85 -3.62 8.94
C GLY A 326 -30.24 -5.11 9.00
N TRP A 327 -31.38 -5.47 8.42
CA TRP A 327 -31.83 -6.86 8.38
C TRP A 327 -30.91 -7.72 7.52
N VAL A 328 -30.63 -8.96 7.94
CA VAL A 328 -29.76 -9.88 7.21
C VAL A 328 -30.60 -10.88 6.43
N LEU A 329 -30.56 -10.78 5.11
CA LEU A 329 -31.09 -11.80 4.20
C LEU A 329 -30.19 -13.03 4.27
N LYS A 330 -30.69 -14.13 4.85
CA LYS A 330 -29.96 -15.41 4.84
C LYS A 330 -30.08 -16.04 3.45
N LEU A 331 -28.96 -16.52 2.92
CA LEU A 331 -28.94 -17.25 1.65
C LEU A 331 -29.29 -18.72 1.82
N ASN A 332 -28.95 -19.28 2.99
CA ASN A 332 -29.08 -20.71 3.31
C ASN A 332 -28.61 -21.61 2.16
N TYR A 333 -27.45 -21.27 1.59
CA TYR A 333 -26.87 -22.06 0.51
C TYR A 333 -26.46 -23.43 1.03
N LYS A 334 -26.80 -24.47 0.27
CA LYS A 334 -26.37 -25.84 0.50
C LYS A 334 -25.75 -26.38 -0.78
N GLN A 335 -24.51 -26.82 -0.70
CA GLN A 335 -23.86 -27.47 -1.82
C GLN A 335 -24.29 -28.94 -1.92
N THR A 336 -24.53 -29.42 -3.13
CA THR A 336 -24.76 -30.84 -3.43
C THR A 336 -23.64 -31.36 -4.33
N PRO A 337 -23.46 -32.70 -4.48
CA PRO A 337 -22.41 -33.25 -5.35
C PRO A 337 -22.49 -32.78 -6.80
N THR A 338 -23.70 -32.51 -7.29
CA THR A 338 -24.00 -32.12 -8.67
C THR A 338 -24.43 -30.66 -8.82
N GLY A 339 -24.48 -29.87 -7.75
CA GLY A 339 -24.98 -28.50 -7.81
C GLY A 339 -25.16 -27.86 -6.44
N GLY A 340 -26.36 -27.37 -6.17
CA GLY A 340 -26.70 -26.80 -4.87
C GLY A 340 -28.11 -26.24 -4.80
N SER A 341 -28.46 -25.70 -3.64
CA SER A 341 -29.73 -25.01 -3.41
C SER A 341 -29.54 -23.75 -2.58
N CYS A 342 -30.47 -22.80 -2.75
CA CYS A 342 -30.56 -21.61 -1.91
C CYS A 342 -31.99 -21.46 -1.42
N ALA A 343 -32.16 -21.20 -0.13
CA ALA A 343 -33.45 -20.82 0.46
C ALA A 343 -33.34 -19.39 0.99
N LYS A 344 -34.02 -18.43 0.33
CA LYS A 344 -34.08 -17.08 0.91
C LYS A 344 -35.08 -17.05 2.04
N THR A 345 -34.83 -16.19 3.02
CA THR A 345 -35.70 -15.99 4.18
C THR A 345 -37.17 -15.72 3.83
N CYS A 346 -37.48 -15.21 2.64
CA CYS A 346 -38.83 -14.80 2.24
C CYS A 346 -39.44 -15.61 1.08
N HIS A 347 -38.77 -16.64 0.52
CA HIS A 347 -39.34 -17.41 -0.59
C HIS A 347 -38.89 -18.88 -0.58
N GLN A 348 -39.63 -19.72 -1.32
CA GLN A 348 -39.34 -21.14 -1.47
C GLN A 348 -37.91 -21.42 -1.96
N GLU A 349 -37.35 -22.54 -1.49
CA GLU A 349 -36.05 -23.04 -1.87
C GLU A 349 -35.98 -23.28 -3.39
N ARG A 350 -34.83 -22.99 -3.99
CA ARG A 350 -34.53 -23.28 -5.39
C ARG A 350 -33.24 -24.08 -5.46
N SER A 351 -33.29 -25.20 -6.16
CA SER A 351 -32.13 -26.07 -6.44
C SER A 351 -31.69 -25.97 -7.90
N TYR A 352 -30.47 -26.39 -8.16
CA TYR A 352 -29.91 -26.54 -9.50
C TYR A 352 -28.96 -27.72 -9.57
N GLU A 353 -28.82 -28.28 -10.77
CA GLU A 353 -27.87 -29.35 -11.08
C GLU A 353 -27.05 -28.99 -12.33
N ASN A 354 -25.72 -29.01 -12.20
CA ASN A 354 -24.77 -28.69 -13.26
C ASN A 354 -24.10 -29.94 -13.86
N ARG A 355 -24.27 -31.10 -13.24
CA ARG A 355 -23.72 -32.39 -13.65
C ARG A 355 -24.80 -33.45 -13.49
N LYS A 356 -24.79 -34.46 -14.34
CA LYS A 356 -25.55 -35.67 -14.06
C LYS A 356 -24.92 -36.37 -12.85
N ALA A 357 -25.75 -36.92 -11.95
CA ALA A 357 -25.26 -37.78 -10.88
C ALA A 357 -24.44 -38.92 -11.49
N PRO A 358 -23.32 -39.32 -10.85
CA PRO A 358 -22.50 -40.43 -11.33
C PRO A 358 -23.30 -41.73 -11.45
#